data_AF-A0A1Y1KW48-F1
#
_entry.id   AF-A0A1Y1KW48-F1
#
_cell.length_a   1.000
_cell.length_b   1.000
_cell.length_c   1.000
_cell.angle_alpha   90.00
_cell.angle_beta   90.00
_cell.angle_gamma   90.00
#
_symmetry.space_group_name_H-M   'P 1'
#
loop_
_entity.id
_entity.type
_entity.pdbx_description
1 polymer ?
#
loop_
_entity_poly.entity_id
_entity_poly.type
_entity_poly.pdbx_seq_one_letter_code
_entity_poly.pdbx_strand_id
1 'polypeptide(L)'
;ICGAMSSSQSSLRRRKRVSSNKSSPSPSKSHGTTTSTSTKSTGPYDRSFRQHLIDHGFLPPGYEYHDGRLPPEAENLTEIERALADKDTSPAQFSDEDFRQFKRHDSHAAREPQVMSGVIPILEGEVADPWCVCDDISFTNLDHLTDGSLVAANPDRCFG
;
A
#
# COMPACT_ATOMS: atom_id res chain seq x y z
N ILE A 1 -21.02 34.09 -30.13
CA ILE A 1 -20.51 35.48 -30.29
C ILE A 1 -19.02 35.43 -29.97
N CYS A 2 -18.18 35.60 -30.99
CA CYS A 2 -16.73 35.70 -30.84
C CYS A 2 -16.38 37.06 -30.21
N GLY A 3 -15.47 37.06 -29.25
CA GLY A 3 -14.84 38.26 -28.70
C GLY A 3 -13.33 38.03 -28.61
N ALA A 4 -12.59 38.85 -29.32
CA ALA A 4 -11.16 38.73 -29.59
C ALA A 4 -10.27 39.35 -28.49
N MET A 5 -9.08 38.73 -28.37
CA MET A 5 -7.74 39.26 -28.04
C MET A 5 -7.57 40.47 -27.11
N SER A 6 -6.72 40.30 -26.09
CA SER A 6 -5.68 41.27 -25.76
C SER A 6 -4.46 40.59 -25.16
N SER A 7 -3.32 40.82 -25.78
CA SER A 7 -1.97 40.44 -25.35
C SER A 7 -1.38 41.52 -24.46
N SER A 8 -0.62 41.14 -23.44
CA SER A 8 0.22 42.07 -22.66
C SER A 8 1.47 41.35 -22.17
N GLN A 9 2.56 42.11 -22.14
CA GLN A 9 3.94 41.69 -22.27
C GLN A 9 4.60 41.27 -20.95
N SER A 10 5.50 40.29 -21.07
CA SER A 10 6.79 40.09 -20.37
C SER A 10 7.03 40.63 -18.95
N SER A 11 7.50 39.73 -18.07
CA SER A 11 8.71 40.02 -17.29
C SER A 11 9.46 38.74 -16.92
N LEU A 12 10.61 38.53 -17.56
CA LEU A 12 11.58 37.48 -17.26
C LEU A 12 12.25 37.79 -15.92
N ARG A 13 11.97 37.00 -14.87
CA ARG A 13 12.77 37.03 -13.63
C ARG A 13 13.80 35.90 -13.62
N ARG A 14 14.96 36.24 -14.20
CA ARG A 14 16.24 35.54 -14.13
C ARG A 14 16.68 35.35 -12.67
N ARG A 15 16.60 34.13 -12.12
CA ARG A 15 17.25 33.80 -10.84
C ARG A 15 18.71 33.40 -11.07
N LYS A 16 19.57 34.02 -10.26
CA LYS A 16 21.04 34.07 -10.30
C LYS A 16 21.62 32.72 -9.86
N ARG A 17 22.36 32.03 -10.73
CA ARG A 17 23.28 30.94 -10.36
C ARG A 17 24.51 31.57 -9.70
N VAL A 18 24.75 31.28 -8.42
CA VAL A 18 26.04 31.55 -7.78
C VAL A 18 26.79 30.22 -7.71
N SER A 19 27.87 30.16 -8.48
CA SER A 19 28.89 29.13 -8.45
C SER A 19 29.91 29.51 -7.37
N SER A 20 30.29 28.57 -6.53
CA SER A 20 31.51 28.66 -5.73
C SER A 20 32.11 27.26 -5.55
N ASN A 21 33.04 26.92 -6.45
CA ASN A 21 34.04 25.89 -6.21
C ASN A 21 35.07 26.45 -5.23
N LYS A 22 35.24 25.81 -4.06
CA LYS A 22 36.50 25.84 -3.29
C LYS A 22 36.72 24.50 -2.62
N SER A 23 37.85 23.90 -2.95
CA SER A 23 38.37 22.61 -2.46
C SER A 23 39.20 22.78 -1.18
N SER A 24 38.86 21.99 -0.15
CA SER A 24 39.70 21.33 0.90
C SER A 24 40.50 22.21 1.89
N PRO A 25 40.90 21.72 3.11
CA PRO A 25 40.82 20.35 3.66
C PRO A 25 40.23 20.24 5.11
N SER A 26 39.96 19.00 5.52
CA SER A 26 39.41 18.58 6.83
C SER A 26 40.29 18.95 8.03
N PRO A 27 39.68 19.15 9.22
CA PRO A 27 40.05 18.31 10.36
C PRO A 27 38.86 17.78 11.16
N SER A 28 39.05 16.57 11.67
CA SER A 28 38.19 15.81 12.58
C SER A 28 37.66 16.59 13.78
N LYS A 29 36.36 16.43 14.09
CA LYS A 29 35.83 16.35 15.46
C LYS A 29 34.43 15.77 15.47
N SER A 30 34.29 14.69 16.23
CA SER A 30 33.06 14.03 16.62
C SER A 30 32.11 14.99 17.34
N HIS A 31 30.92 15.17 16.79
CA HIS A 31 29.72 15.45 17.58
C HIS A 31 28.62 14.56 17.04
N GLY A 32 28.15 13.65 17.90
CA GLY A 32 26.95 12.87 17.67
C GLY A 32 25.80 13.81 17.40
N THR A 33 25.55 14.05 16.12
CA THR A 33 24.30 14.63 15.67
C THR A 33 23.47 13.41 15.32
N THR A 34 22.67 12.93 16.27
CA THR A 34 21.47 12.16 15.95
C THR A 34 20.61 13.09 15.10
N THR A 35 20.91 13.08 13.81
CA THR A 35 20.00 13.60 12.81
C THR A 35 18.85 12.63 12.89
N SER A 36 17.83 12.98 13.68
CA SER A 36 16.51 12.40 13.51
C SER A 36 16.06 12.84 12.12
N THR A 37 16.56 12.14 11.10
CA THR A 37 15.94 12.09 9.81
C THR A 37 14.58 11.49 10.11
N SER A 38 13.55 12.33 10.09
CA SER A 38 12.19 11.88 9.80
C SER A 38 12.33 10.99 8.57
N THR A 39 12.38 9.68 8.80
CA THR A 39 12.33 8.70 7.74
C THR A 39 10.99 8.93 7.09
N LYS A 40 11.01 9.27 5.81
CA LYS A 40 9.78 9.29 5.02
C LYS A 40 9.15 7.92 5.27
N SER A 41 7.89 7.91 5.68
CA SER A 41 7.20 6.64 5.89
C SER A 41 7.21 5.88 4.56
N THR A 42 7.68 4.63 4.61
CA THR A 42 7.80 3.80 3.41
C THR A 42 6.43 3.18 3.18
N GLY A 43 5.78 3.56 2.07
CA GLY A 43 4.48 3.02 1.68
C GLY A 43 4.62 1.90 0.65
N PRO A 44 3.53 1.15 0.35
CA PRO A 44 3.55 0.04 -0.60
C PRO A 44 3.98 0.43 -2.03
N TYR A 45 3.82 1.71 -2.39
CA TYR A 45 4.21 2.24 -3.70
C TYR A 45 5.65 2.81 -3.73
N ASP A 46 6.39 2.74 -2.62
CA ASP A 46 7.79 3.11 -2.57
C ASP A 46 8.67 2.00 -3.17
N ARG A 47 9.71 2.38 -3.91
CA ARG A 47 10.71 1.47 -4.46
C ARG A 47 11.48 0.74 -3.36
N SER A 48 11.64 1.35 -2.18
CA SER A 48 12.32 0.72 -1.03
C SER A 48 11.41 -0.20 -0.20
N PHE A 49 10.10 -0.21 -0.42
CA PHE A 49 9.15 -0.96 0.41
C PHE A 49 9.45 -2.45 0.47
N ARG A 50 9.73 -3.05 -0.69
CA ARG A 50 10.08 -4.48 -0.76
C ARG A 50 11.38 -4.78 -0.01
N GLN A 51 12.39 -3.92 -0.14
CA GLN A 51 13.65 -4.12 0.57
C GLN A 51 13.45 -3.97 2.08
N HIS A 52 12.66 -3.00 2.50
CA HIS A 52 12.26 -2.81 3.90
C HIS A 52 11.63 -4.08 4.48
N LEU A 53 10.67 -4.68 3.76
CA LEU A 53 10.07 -5.95 4.16
C LEU A 53 11.13 -7.06 4.31
N ILE A 54 12.05 -7.20 3.36
CA ILE A 54 13.12 -8.20 3.41
C ILE A 54 14.06 -7.96 4.60
N ASP A 55 14.47 -6.72 4.82
CA ASP A 55 15.37 -6.32 5.92
C ASP A 55 14.76 -6.62 7.30
N HIS A 56 13.43 -6.67 7.37
CA HIS A 56 12.65 -7.03 8.56
C HIS A 56 12.12 -8.48 8.56
N GLY A 57 12.59 -9.34 7.65
CA GLY A 57 12.28 -10.77 7.66
C GLY A 57 10.98 -11.18 6.95
N PHE A 58 10.31 -10.25 6.26
CA PHE A 58 9.18 -10.55 5.38
C PHE A 58 9.68 -10.88 3.98
N LEU A 59 9.87 -12.18 3.75
CA LEU A 59 10.54 -12.68 2.55
C LEU A 59 9.53 -12.99 1.44
N PRO A 60 9.74 -12.51 0.21
CA PRO A 60 8.82 -12.77 -0.90
C PRO A 60 8.88 -14.25 -1.35
N PRO A 61 7.84 -14.74 -2.04
CA PRO A 61 7.86 -16.07 -2.63
C PRO A 61 9.09 -16.30 -3.52
N GLY A 62 9.76 -17.44 -3.34
CA GLY A 62 10.97 -17.79 -4.07
C GLY A 62 12.22 -16.98 -3.70
N TYR A 63 12.21 -16.29 -2.55
CA TYR A 63 13.40 -15.60 -2.05
C TYR A 63 14.51 -16.60 -1.72
N GLU A 64 15.70 -16.30 -2.22
CA GLU A 64 16.94 -17.01 -1.93
C GLU A 64 17.95 -16.02 -1.34
N TYR A 65 18.66 -16.43 -0.29
CA TYR A 65 19.78 -15.65 0.21
C TYR A 65 20.93 -15.63 -0.81
N HIS A 66 21.85 -14.68 -0.68
CA HIS A 66 22.98 -14.54 -1.60
C HIS A 66 23.90 -15.76 -1.66
N ASP A 67 23.91 -16.59 -0.61
CA ASP A 67 24.64 -17.86 -0.54
C ASP A 67 23.87 -19.04 -1.15
N GLY A 68 22.70 -18.80 -1.73
CA GLY A 68 21.81 -19.81 -2.29
C GLY A 68 21.01 -20.58 -1.24
N ARG A 69 21.09 -20.19 0.04
CA ARG A 69 20.29 -20.81 1.08
C ARG A 69 18.83 -20.38 0.95
N LEU A 70 17.92 -21.30 1.26
CA LEU A 70 16.49 -21.00 1.39
C LEU A 70 16.14 -20.53 2.80
N PRO A 71 15.16 -19.62 2.94
CA PRO A 71 14.58 -19.29 4.24
C PRO A 71 14.09 -20.52 5.00
N PRO A 72 14.22 -20.55 6.33
CA PRO A 72 13.57 -21.58 7.12
C PRO A 72 12.05 -21.48 6.96
N GLU A 73 11.39 -22.63 7.05
CA GLU A 73 9.93 -22.70 7.09
C GLU A 73 9.40 -21.99 8.34
N ALA A 74 8.23 -21.35 8.22
CA ALA A 74 7.62 -20.66 9.34
C ALA A 74 7.17 -21.67 10.40
N GLU A 75 7.55 -21.44 11.66
CA GLU A 75 7.25 -22.36 12.77
C GLU A 75 5.75 -22.61 12.95
N ASN A 76 4.91 -21.62 12.62
CA ASN A 76 3.46 -21.66 12.74
C ASN A 76 2.74 -22.12 11.46
N LEU A 77 3.44 -22.59 10.43
CA LEU A 77 2.81 -22.95 9.15
C LEU A 77 1.75 -24.06 9.33
N THR A 78 2.06 -25.09 10.11
CA THR A 78 1.14 -26.22 10.37
C THR A 78 -0.14 -25.79 11.08
N GLU A 79 -0.06 -24.82 11.99
CA GLU A 79 -1.22 -24.26 12.69
C GLU A 79 -2.12 -23.49 11.73
N ILE A 80 -1.52 -22.68 10.85
CA ILE A 80 -2.23 -21.92 9.81
C ILE A 80 -2.93 -22.88 8.85
N GLU A 81 -2.23 -23.90 8.35
CA GLU A 81 -2.81 -24.89 7.44
C GLU A 81 -4.01 -25.61 8.04
N ARG A 82 -3.92 -26.02 9.32
CA ARG A 82 -5.04 -26.64 10.04
C ARG A 82 -6.22 -25.67 10.17
N ALA A 83 -5.97 -24.43 10.58
CA ALA A 83 -7.02 -23.42 10.72
C ALA A 83 -7.72 -23.11 9.39
N LEU A 84 -6.98 -23.17 8.28
CA LEU A 84 -7.55 -23.02 6.93
C LEU A 84 -8.33 -24.26 6.48
N ALA A 85 -7.87 -25.46 6.84
CA ALA A 85 -8.54 -26.72 6.50
C ALA A 85 -9.88 -26.89 7.25
N ASP A 86 -9.97 -26.40 8.48
CA ASP A 86 -11.19 -26.42 9.30
C ASP A 86 -12.24 -25.40 8.85
N LYS A 87 -11.89 -24.53 7.88
CA LYS A 87 -12.84 -23.55 7.35
C LYS A 87 -13.76 -24.26 6.37
N ASP A 88 -14.99 -24.52 6.81
CA ASP A 88 -16.08 -24.99 5.95
C ASP A 88 -16.30 -23.97 4.82
N THR A 89 -15.65 -24.21 3.68
CA THR A 89 -16.00 -23.55 2.42
C THR A 89 -17.28 -24.19 1.92
N SER A 90 -18.42 -23.82 2.52
CA SER A 90 -19.69 -24.08 1.88
C SER A 90 -19.64 -23.43 0.49
N PRO A 91 -20.00 -24.14 -0.59
CA PRO A 91 -20.06 -23.53 -1.90
C PRO A 91 -21.01 -22.34 -1.80
N ALA A 92 -20.47 -21.12 -1.97
CA ALA A 92 -21.31 -19.94 -2.09
C ALA A 92 -22.34 -20.24 -3.19
N GLN A 93 -23.62 -20.23 -2.84
CA GLN A 93 -24.69 -20.41 -3.81
C GLN A 93 -24.81 -19.12 -4.62
N PHE A 94 -23.88 -18.92 -5.54
CA PHE A 94 -23.89 -17.80 -6.46
C PHE A 94 -24.99 -18.06 -7.49
N SER A 95 -26.12 -17.40 -7.31
CA SER A 95 -27.29 -17.65 -8.15
C SER A 95 -27.14 -17.00 -9.53
N ASP A 96 -27.96 -17.44 -10.49
CA ASP A 96 -28.06 -16.74 -11.79
C ASP A 96 -28.50 -15.28 -11.62
N GLU A 97 -29.24 -14.97 -10.55
CA GLU A 97 -29.64 -13.58 -10.25
C GLU A 97 -28.43 -12.74 -9.85
N ASP A 98 -27.61 -13.27 -8.94
CA ASP A 98 -26.36 -12.62 -8.52
C ASP A 98 -25.45 -12.39 -9.71
N PHE A 99 -25.38 -13.35 -10.65
CA PHE A 99 -24.62 -13.19 -11.88
C PHE A 99 -25.18 -12.08 -12.80
N ARG A 100 -26.51 -11.95 -12.92
CA ARG A 100 -27.13 -10.86 -13.69
C ARG A 100 -26.85 -9.51 -13.03
N GLN A 101 -26.94 -9.44 -11.71
CA GLN A 101 -26.67 -8.23 -10.94
C GLN A 101 -25.19 -7.84 -11.05
N PHE A 102 -24.27 -8.79 -10.89
CA PHE A 102 -22.83 -8.61 -11.10
C PHE A 102 -22.55 -7.97 -12.46
N LYS A 103 -23.04 -8.56 -13.56
CA LYS A 103 -22.83 -8.03 -14.92
C LYS A 103 -23.35 -6.61 -15.08
N ARG A 104 -24.49 -6.30 -14.45
CA ARG A 104 -25.04 -4.95 -14.48
C ARG A 104 -24.11 -3.97 -13.76
N HIS A 105 -23.72 -4.26 -12.52
CA HIS A 105 -22.84 -3.38 -11.75
C HIS A 105 -21.48 -3.21 -12.42
N ASP A 106 -20.90 -4.30 -12.93
CA ASP A 106 -19.64 -4.29 -13.65
C ASP A 106 -19.70 -3.40 -14.91
N SER A 107 -20.73 -3.56 -15.75
CA SER A 107 -20.90 -2.74 -16.96
C SER A 107 -21.09 -1.24 -16.69
N HIS A 108 -21.59 -0.88 -15.50
CA HIS A 108 -21.81 0.50 -15.10
C HIS A 108 -20.69 1.08 -14.22
N ALA A 109 -19.76 0.25 -13.74
CA ALA A 109 -18.65 0.69 -12.93
C ALA A 109 -17.53 1.26 -13.82
N ALA A 110 -17.17 2.52 -13.55
CA ALA A 110 -16.07 3.21 -14.24
C ALA A 110 -14.94 3.60 -13.27
N ARG A 111 -15.16 3.46 -11.96
CA ARG A 111 -14.22 3.83 -10.91
C ARG A 111 -14.23 2.82 -9.78
N GLU A 112 -13.10 2.72 -9.10
CA GLU A 112 -12.89 1.82 -7.97
C GLU A 112 -14.00 1.88 -6.91
N PRO A 113 -14.48 3.05 -6.42
CA PRO A 113 -15.55 3.05 -5.41
C PRO A 113 -16.84 2.39 -5.89
N GLN A 114 -17.14 2.43 -7.19
CA GLN A 114 -18.33 1.80 -7.77
C GLN A 114 -18.19 0.28 -7.84
N VAL A 115 -16.97 -0.20 -8.08
CA VAL A 115 -16.63 -1.63 -8.02
C VAL A 115 -16.75 -2.09 -6.57
N MET A 116 -16.11 -1.38 -5.63
CA MET A 116 -16.10 -1.71 -4.21
C MET A 116 -17.50 -1.74 -3.59
N SER A 117 -18.39 -0.79 -3.96
CA SER A 117 -19.75 -0.72 -3.40
C SER A 117 -20.78 -1.57 -4.15
N GLY A 118 -20.51 -1.95 -5.41
CA GLY A 118 -21.51 -2.55 -6.29
C GLY A 118 -21.19 -3.98 -6.72
N VAL A 119 -19.93 -4.25 -7.06
CA VAL A 119 -19.49 -5.54 -7.58
C VAL A 119 -19.02 -6.44 -6.44
N ILE A 120 -18.15 -5.93 -5.56
CA ILE A 120 -17.54 -6.76 -4.53
C ILE A 120 -18.58 -7.35 -3.55
N PRO A 121 -19.63 -6.65 -3.09
CA PRO A 121 -20.67 -7.23 -2.25
C PRO A 121 -21.36 -8.45 -2.84
N ILE A 122 -21.50 -8.49 -4.16
CA ILE A 122 -22.10 -9.63 -4.85
C ILE A 122 -21.16 -10.84 -4.82
N LEU A 123 -19.85 -10.60 -4.95
CA LEU A 123 -18.82 -11.65 -4.91
C LEU A 123 -18.58 -12.19 -3.49
N GLU A 124 -18.75 -11.35 -2.47
CA GLU A 124 -18.71 -11.79 -1.08
C GLU A 124 -19.87 -12.70 -0.70
N GLY A 125 -21.03 -12.48 -1.33
CA GLY A 125 -22.28 -13.09 -0.90
C GLY A 125 -22.79 -12.48 0.41
N GLU A 126 -23.50 -13.29 1.19
CA GLU A 126 -24.11 -12.85 2.44
C GLU A 126 -23.05 -12.68 3.53
N VAL A 127 -22.78 -11.42 3.90
CA VAL A 127 -21.93 -11.09 5.05
C VAL A 127 -22.75 -11.23 6.33
N ALA A 128 -22.28 -12.05 7.27
CA ALA A 128 -23.00 -12.38 8.50
C ALA A 128 -23.36 -11.16 9.37
N ASP A 129 -22.50 -10.15 9.39
CA ASP A 129 -22.78 -8.86 10.04
C ASP A 129 -22.32 -7.69 9.14
N PRO A 130 -23.26 -6.98 8.49
CA PRO A 130 -22.95 -5.81 7.68
C PRO A 130 -22.28 -4.67 8.45
N TRP A 131 -22.41 -4.63 9.78
CA TRP A 131 -21.80 -3.60 10.63
C TRP A 131 -20.32 -3.89 10.93
N CYS A 132 -19.85 -5.10 10.65
CA CYS A 132 -18.46 -5.50 10.78
C CYS A 132 -17.62 -5.20 9.53
N VAL A 133 -18.22 -4.59 8.50
CA VAL A 133 -17.50 -4.17 7.29
C VAL A 133 -16.99 -2.74 7.48
N CYS A 134 -15.69 -2.55 7.30
CA CYS A 134 -15.06 -1.25 7.27
C CYS A 134 -14.57 -0.91 5.86
N ASP A 135 -14.86 0.31 5.43
CA ASP A 135 -14.41 0.89 4.16
C ASP A 135 -13.42 2.03 4.45
N ASP A 136 -12.27 2.03 3.77
CA ASP A 136 -11.26 3.11 3.81
C ASP A 136 -10.82 3.52 5.24
N ILE A 137 -10.64 2.54 6.13
CA ILE A 137 -10.17 2.77 7.50
C ILE A 137 -8.69 2.42 7.62
N SER A 138 -7.89 3.43 7.93
CA SER A 138 -6.47 3.23 8.26
C SER A 138 -6.32 2.55 9.62
N PHE A 139 -5.53 1.47 9.66
CA PHE A 139 -5.24 0.70 10.87
C PHE A 139 -4.14 1.35 11.70
N THR A 140 -4.45 2.47 12.34
CA THR A 140 -3.52 3.20 13.22
C THR A 140 -3.49 2.67 14.65
N ASN A 141 -4.35 1.71 14.97
CA ASN A 141 -4.49 1.09 16.29
C ASN A 141 -3.82 -0.28 16.41
N LEU A 142 -3.19 -0.78 15.34
CA LEU A 142 -2.44 -2.03 15.35
C LEU A 142 -0.96 -1.78 15.61
N ASP A 143 -0.29 -2.78 16.17
CA ASP A 143 1.16 -2.78 16.28
C ASP A 143 1.82 -2.67 14.90
N HIS A 144 2.96 -2.00 14.84
CA HIS A 144 3.68 -1.86 13.59
C HIS A 144 4.18 -3.21 13.09
N LEU A 145 3.99 -3.46 11.79
CA LEU A 145 4.46 -4.68 11.14
C LEU A 145 6.00 -4.83 11.19
N THR A 146 6.71 -3.70 11.26
CA THR A 146 8.18 -3.64 11.31
C THR A 146 8.64 -2.68 12.42
N ASP A 147 9.54 -1.74 12.15
CA ASP A 147 10.11 -0.79 13.12
C ASP A 147 9.32 0.52 13.28
N GLY A 148 8.11 0.59 12.71
CA GLY A 148 7.27 1.79 12.72
C GLY A 148 7.56 2.82 11.64
N SER A 149 8.49 2.51 10.71
CA SER A 149 8.73 3.36 9.54
C SER A 149 7.80 3.08 8.36
N LEU A 150 6.99 2.02 8.40
CA LEU A 150 5.94 1.77 7.41
C LEU A 150 4.71 2.65 7.64
N VAL A 151 4.07 3.05 6.56
CA VAL A 151 2.72 3.66 6.62
C VAL A 151 1.75 2.63 7.19
N ALA A 152 0.79 3.07 8.02
CA ALA A 152 -0.30 2.24 8.49
C ALA A 152 -1.07 1.63 7.30
N ALA A 153 -1.54 0.39 7.44
CA ALA A 153 -2.36 -0.24 6.43
C ALA A 153 -3.65 0.56 6.23
N ASN A 154 -4.02 0.81 4.97
CA ASN A 154 -5.30 1.43 4.60
C ASN A 154 -5.97 0.54 3.55
N PRO A 155 -6.57 -0.58 3.98
CA PRO A 155 -7.28 -1.44 3.05
C PRO A 155 -8.56 -0.75 2.54
N ASP A 156 -8.90 -1.00 1.28
CA ASP A 156 -10.15 -0.51 0.70
C ASP A 156 -11.37 -1.17 1.37
N ARG A 157 -11.20 -2.41 1.87
CA ARG A 157 -12.20 -3.09 2.69
C ARG A 157 -11.62 -4.04 3.73
N CYS A 158 -12.26 -4.11 4.88
CA CYS A 158 -11.87 -4.98 5.99
C CYS A 158 -13.07 -5.55 6.75
N PHE A 159 -12.83 -6.64 7.50
CA PHE A 159 -13.82 -7.30 8.34
C PHE A 159 -13.28 -7.42 9.77
N GLY A 160 -14.13 -7.14 10.76
CA GLY A 160 -13.80 -7.19 12.19
C GLY A 160 -14.68 -8.12 13.01
#